data_AF-A0A9X6NAX8-F1
#
_entry.id   AF-A0A9X6NAX8-F1
#
_cell.length_a   1.000
_cell.length_b   1.000
_cell.length_c   1.000
_cell.angle_alpha   90.00
_cell.angle_beta   90.00
_cell.angle_gamma   90.00
#
_symmetry.space_group_name_H-M   'P 1'
#
loop_
_entity.id
_entity.type
_entity.pdbx_description
1 polymer ?
#
loop_
_entity_poly.entity_id
_entity_poly.type
_entity_poly.pdbx_seq_one_letter_code
_entity_poly.pdbx_strand_id
1 'polypeptide(L)'
;MLENLPYGLEANSAILYQDKVPFHAAGTVQAFLEKKMPCFIRNANIPPNSPNLHPLNYCVWSLLQERVNQHKLISSFARLAKILNDK
;
A
#
# COMPACT_ATOMS: atom_id res chain seq x y z
N MET A 1 -5.54 14.85 -12.36
CA MET A 1 -4.50 13.79 -12.24
C MET A 1 -4.94 12.61 -11.36
N LEU A 2 -6.14 12.06 -11.58
CA LEU A 2 -6.55 10.73 -11.07
C LEU A 2 -7.35 9.97 -12.15
N GLU A 3 -7.32 10.44 -13.40
CA GLU A 3 -8.26 10.03 -14.45
C GLU A 3 -7.84 8.71 -15.14
N ASN A 4 -6.68 8.15 -14.76
CA ASN A 4 -6.08 6.97 -15.37
C ASN A 4 -5.62 5.92 -14.33
N LEU A 5 -6.32 5.78 -13.20
CA LEU A 5 -6.11 4.57 -12.39
C LEU A 5 -6.74 3.39 -13.15
N PRO A 6 -6.03 2.26 -13.34
CA PRO A 6 -6.46 1.14 -14.18
C PRO A 6 -7.67 0.36 -13.64
N TYR A 7 -8.32 0.88 -12.61
CA TYR A 7 -9.50 0.31 -12.00
C TYR A 7 -10.49 1.45 -11.83
N GLY A 8 -11.50 1.51 -12.71
CA GLY A 8 -12.75 2.20 -12.42
C GLY A 8 -13.42 1.50 -11.26
N LEU A 9 -12.89 1.68 -10.06
CA LEU A 9 -13.51 1.23 -8.84
C LEU A 9 -14.73 2.12 -8.66
N GLU A 10 -15.91 1.55 -8.90
CA GLU A 10 -17.17 2.12 -8.42
C GLU A 10 -16.94 2.58 -6.98
N ALA A 11 -17.38 3.78 -6.63
CA ALA A 11 -16.98 4.48 -5.41
C ALA A 11 -17.22 3.69 -4.11
N ASN A 12 -17.97 2.58 -4.17
CA ASN A 12 -18.32 1.69 -3.06
C ASN A 12 -17.81 0.24 -3.21
N SER A 13 -16.97 -0.05 -4.21
CA SER A 13 -16.51 -1.43 -4.51
C SER A 13 -15.22 -1.83 -3.79
N ALA A 14 -14.49 -0.87 -3.21
CA ALA A 14 -13.32 -1.13 -2.39
C ALA A 14 -13.21 -0.16 -1.22
N ILE A 15 -12.50 -0.60 -0.18
CA ILE A 15 -12.11 0.24 0.94
C ILE A 15 -10.60 0.44 0.89
N LEU A 16 -10.15 1.68 0.81
CA LEU A 16 -8.73 2.00 0.93
C LEU A 16 -8.28 1.84 2.39
N TYR A 17 -7.31 0.97 2.62
CA TYR A 17 -6.61 0.82 3.88
C TYR A 17 -5.13 1.16 3.70
N GLN A 18 -4.63 2.08 4.53
CA GLN A 18 -3.23 2.51 4.60
C GLN A 18 -2.82 2.60 6.08
N ASP A 19 -1.53 2.67 6.36
CA ASP A 19 -1.04 2.85 7.73
C ASP A 19 -1.12 4.31 8.22
N LYS A 20 -0.69 4.53 9.45
CA LYS A 20 -0.75 5.81 10.17
C LYS A 20 0.58 6.58 10.15
N VAL A 21 1.40 6.44 9.10
CA VAL A 21 2.61 7.28 8.99
C VAL A 21 2.26 8.78 8.85
N PRO A 22 3.12 9.72 9.29
CA PRO A 22 2.80 11.14 9.35
C PRO A 22 2.25 11.73 8.05
N PHE A 23 2.76 11.29 6.90
CA PHE A 23 2.30 11.75 5.60
C PHE A 23 0.87 11.30 5.27
N HIS A 24 0.47 10.07 5.65
CA HIS A 24 -0.90 9.58 5.45
C HIS A 24 -1.88 10.19 6.46
N ALA A 25 -1.40 10.48 7.67
CA ALA A 25 -2.16 11.13 8.74
C ALA A 25 -2.36 12.64 8.55
N ALA A 26 -1.63 13.27 7.62
CA ALA A 26 -1.70 14.71 7.38
C ALA A 26 -3.12 15.16 6.98
N GLY A 27 -3.58 16.28 7.54
CA GLY A 27 -4.94 16.78 7.30
C GLY A 27 -5.24 17.05 5.82
N THR A 28 -4.24 17.49 5.05
CA THR A 28 -4.36 17.69 3.60
C THR A 28 -4.62 16.39 2.84
N VAL A 29 -3.98 15.29 3.27
CA VAL A 29 -4.18 13.96 2.67
C VAL A 29 -5.53 13.38 3.09
N GLN A 30 -5.91 13.48 4.36
CA GLN A 30 -7.23 13.02 4.83
C GLN A 30 -8.37 13.75 4.10
N ALA A 31 -8.29 15.09 3.97
CA ALA A 31 -9.28 15.87 3.24
C ALA A 31 -9.35 15.52 1.75
N PHE A 32 -8.21 15.17 1.14
CA PHE A 32 -8.17 14.68 -0.24
C PHE A 32 -8.88 13.33 -0.37
N LEU A 33 -8.62 12.39 0.54
CA LEU A 33 -9.27 11.08 0.54
C LEU A 33 -10.77 11.20 0.75
N GLU A 34 -11.23 12.03 1.69
CA GLU A 34 -12.68 12.28 1.89
C GLU A 34 -13.37 12.79 0.62
N LYS A 35 -12.68 13.63 -0.18
CA LYS A 35 -13.24 14.19 -1.42
C LYS A 35 -13.20 13.22 -2.60
N LYS A 36 -12.21 12.32 -2.66
CA LYS A 36 -11.89 11.52 -3.86
C LYS A 36 -12.10 10.02 -3.71
N MET A 37 -12.16 9.52 -2.49
CA MET A 37 -12.28 8.10 -2.17
C MET A 37 -13.25 7.95 -0.99
N PRO A 38 -14.57 7.88 -1.24
CA PRO A 38 -15.56 7.90 -0.15
C PRO A 38 -15.44 6.69 0.79
N CYS A 39 -14.85 5.59 0.32
CA CYS A 39 -14.58 4.40 1.13
C CYS A 39 -13.08 4.28 1.46
N PHE A 40 -12.65 4.92 2.56
CA PHE A 40 -11.32 4.73 3.15
C PHE A 40 -11.38 4.62 4.67
N ILE A 41 -10.39 3.95 5.27
CA ILE A 41 -10.28 3.88 6.73
C ILE A 41 -9.65 5.18 7.23
N ARG A 42 -10.44 5.99 7.94
CA ARG A 42 -9.97 7.24 8.56
C ARG A 42 -8.83 6.97 9.55
N ASN A 43 -7.93 7.93 9.66
CA ASN A 43 -6.79 7.87 10.57
C ASN A 43 -7.15 7.60 12.06
N ALA A 44 -8.33 8.02 12.50
CA ALA A 44 -8.84 7.75 13.85
C ALA A 44 -9.13 6.26 14.09
N ASN A 45 -9.38 5.49 13.03
CA ASN A 45 -9.78 4.09 13.09
C ASN A 45 -8.60 3.13 12.88
N ILE A 46 -7.39 3.66 12.66
CA ILE A 46 -6.18 2.86 12.50
C ILE A 46 -5.49 2.77 13.86
N PRO A 47 -5.40 1.58 14.47
CA PRO A 47 -4.68 1.41 15.73
C PRO A 47 -3.19 1.72 15.52
N PRO A 48 -2.52 2.36 16.50
CA PRO A 48 -1.09 2.61 16.42
C PRO A 48 -0.31 1.29 16.56
N ASN A 49 0.87 1.23 15.93
CA ASN A 49 1.84 0.13 16.08
C ASN A 49 1.29 -1.27 15.79
N SER A 50 0.39 -1.41 14.81
CA SER A 50 -0.27 -2.67 14.48
C SER A 50 0.11 -3.23 13.10
N PRO A 51 1.38 -3.58 12.85
CA PRO A 51 1.81 -4.12 11.54
C PRO A 51 1.14 -5.46 11.22
N ASN A 52 0.77 -6.22 12.26
CA ASN A 52 0.02 -7.49 12.14
C ASN A 52 -1.40 -7.31 11.59
N LEU A 53 -1.96 -6.10 11.64
CA LEU A 53 -3.28 -5.82 11.07
C LEU A 53 -3.22 -5.34 9.62
N HIS A 54 -2.02 -5.06 9.09
CA HIS A 54 -1.83 -4.50 7.76
C HIS A 54 -1.41 -5.61 6.78
N PRO A 55 -2.27 -6.02 5.82
CA PRO A 55 -1.99 -7.13 4.90
C PRO A 55 -0.70 -6.98 4.10
N LEU A 56 -0.34 -5.73 3.78
CA LEU A 56 0.93 -5.46 3.10
C LEU A 56 2.12 -5.85 3.99
N ASN A 57 2.02 -5.64 5.31
CA ASN A 57 3.13 -5.83 6.24
C ASN A 57 3.31 -7.30 6.65
N TYR A 58 2.25 -7.98 7.07
CA TYR A 58 2.38 -9.35 7.57
C TYR A 58 2.42 -10.41 6.45
N CYS A 59 1.98 -10.08 5.22
CA CYS A 59 1.88 -11.04 4.13
C CYS A 59 2.71 -10.60 2.91
N VAL A 60 2.32 -9.53 2.23
CA VAL A 60 2.93 -9.18 0.93
C VAL A 60 4.42 -8.88 1.09
N TRP A 61 4.81 -8.04 2.05
CA TRP A 61 6.21 -7.72 2.29
C TRP A 61 7.01 -8.94 2.75
N SER A 62 6.43 -9.83 3.55
CA SER A 62 7.09 -11.07 3.94
C SER A 62 7.37 -11.99 2.75
N LEU A 63 6.40 -12.15 1.85
CA LEU A 63 6.56 -12.95 0.62
C LEU A 63 7.61 -12.35 -0.32
N LEU A 64 7.59 -11.01 -0.50
CA LEU A 64 8.58 -10.34 -1.34
C LEU A 64 9.98 -10.39 -0.72
N GLN A 65 10.08 -10.26 0.60
CA GLN A 65 11.34 -10.41 1.33
C GLN A 65 11.92 -11.81 1.16
N GLU A 66 11.09 -12.86 1.24
CA GLU A 66 11.53 -14.24 1.00
C GLU A 66 12.15 -14.39 -0.41
N ARG A 67 11.48 -13.87 -1.45
CA ARG A 67 11.99 -13.88 -2.83
C ARG A 67 13.32 -13.14 -2.96
N VAL A 68 13.40 -11.93 -2.41
CA VAL A 68 14.63 -11.11 -2.46
C VAL A 68 15.78 -11.80 -1.74
N ASN A 69 15.52 -12.43 -0.58
CA ASN A 69 16.53 -13.08 0.24
C ASN A 69 17.13 -14.34 -0.42
N GLN A 70 16.50 -14.91 -1.45
CA GLN A 70 17.09 -16.00 -2.24
C GLN A 70 18.30 -15.53 -3.07
N HIS A 71 18.51 -14.21 -3.21
CA HIS A 71 19.58 -13.63 -4.00
C HIS A 71 20.59 -12.90 -3.13
N LYS A 72 21.86 -13.34 -3.17
CA LYS A 72 22.95 -12.71 -2.40
C LYS A 72 23.29 -11.28 -2.84
N LEU A 73 23.10 -10.96 -4.13
CA LEU A 73 23.35 -9.64 -4.69
C LEU A 73 22.34 -9.33 -5.78
N ILE A 74 21.66 -8.20 -5.63
CA ILE A 74 20.78 -7.62 -6.65
C ILE A 74 21.48 -6.37 -7.19
N SER A 75 22.06 -6.50 -8.38
CA SER A 75 23.00 -5.52 -8.95
C SER A 75 22.33 -4.36 -9.69
N SER A 76 21.02 -4.40 -9.91
CA SER A 76 20.30 -3.34 -10.62
C SER A 76 18.80 -3.35 -10.32
N PHE A 77 18.14 -2.21 -10.56
CA PHE A 77 16.69 -2.09 -10.47
C PHE A 77 15.96 -2.98 -11.47
N ALA A 78 16.48 -3.14 -12.69
CA ALA A 78 15.90 -4.04 -13.69
C ALA A 78 15.89 -5.50 -13.20
N ARG A 79 16.97 -5.92 -12.53
CA ARG A 79 17.05 -7.26 -11.93
C ARG A 79 16.10 -7.40 -10.75
N LEU A 80 16.00 -6.40 -9.87
CA LEU A 80 15.02 -6.39 -8.79
C LEU A 80 13.59 -6.52 -9.32
N ALA A 81 13.24 -5.72 -10.33
CA ALA A 81 11.91 -5.76 -10.93
C ALA A 81 11.58 -7.14 -11.51
N LYS A 82 12.55 -7.82 -12.14
CA LYS A 82 12.37 -9.19 -12.60
C LYS A 82 12.10 -10.15 -11.43
N ILE A 83 12.93 -10.11 -10.38
CA ILE A 83 12.77 -10.96 -9.18
C ILE A 83 11.39 -10.77 -8.53
N LEU A 84 10.90 -9.53 -8.44
CA LEU A 84 9.61 -9.24 -7.81
C LEU A 84 8.41 -9.70 -8.65
N ASN A 85 8.54 -9.73 -9.99
CA ASN A 85 7.47 -10.08 -10.92
C ASN A 85 7.47 -11.56 -11.36
N ASP A 86 8.56 -12.29 -11.15
CA ASP A 86 8.62 -13.72 -11.42
C ASP A 86 7.64 -14.44 -10.48
N LYS A 87 6.74 -15.25 -11.06
CA LYS A 87 5.65 -15.96 -10.36
C LYS A 87 6.13 -17.27 -9.75
#